data_AF-A0A011ALJ9-F1
#
_entry.id   AF-A0A011ALJ9-F1
#
_cell.length_a   1.000
_cell.length_b   1.000
_cell.length_c   1.000
_cell.angle_alpha   90.00
_cell.angle_beta   90.00
_cell.angle_gamma   90.00
#
_symmetry.space_group_name_H-M   'P 1'
#
loop_
_entity.id
_entity.type
_entity.pdbx_description
1 polymer ?
#
loop_
_entity_poly.entity_id
_entity_poly.type
_entity_poly.pdbx_seq_one_letter_code
_entity_poly.pdbx_strand_id
1 'polypeptide(L)'
;MPHRCGMDRPPGPCQTAGVDSALAVDLHRRIRAITTGVILLARLGTLVMVALSIASLAQADGFVNRPLATAVYLVVAGWNVVFLPAVARCEPIPRAVLAGDVAVTSAAAAVLPWTLTAEAFATVAVPDFEPVAVSSGVAVALASASWPATVGGCTALAAGYALPTPHDYPDLASTANIIGWQVVTAACCCLFIRRLRAVADAVDTATEQVITARERLAARRSQNEERIRHFQEQLRRHRALHDGPLRLLTAIAGQGPAGHPDERVRRQAAISANVLRGVTPDDADGTLTELSLALIEAGNDSAAQGLRVEYHFANLPDTLPSDVLHAFRHATGEALANVARHAGSSRVRLTALADRPSAAVTVAVVDQGTGFDPETTALGYGIQQSITARMVEVGGAASVDSHPGEGTRVDLRWPA
;
A
#
# COMPACT_ATOMS: atom_id res chain seq x y z
N MET A 1 -35.42 -4.19 8.13
CA MET A 1 -34.26 -4.08 9.05
C MET A 1 -33.44 -5.36 8.97
N PRO A 2 -32.10 -5.29 9.01
CA PRO A 2 -31.28 -5.49 7.81
C PRO A 2 -30.15 -6.52 7.96
N HIS A 3 -29.52 -6.88 6.83
CA HIS A 3 -28.06 -6.91 6.59
C HIS A 3 -27.62 -8.08 5.69
N ARG A 4 -27.02 -7.77 4.54
CA ARG A 4 -25.56 -7.93 4.40
C ARG A 4 -25.03 -7.08 3.25
N CYS A 5 -24.15 -6.17 3.66
CA CYS A 5 -23.39 -5.21 2.86
C CYS A 5 -22.38 -5.96 2.00
N GLY A 6 -22.29 -5.57 0.72
CA GLY A 6 -21.13 -5.90 -0.11
C GLY A 6 -19.88 -5.29 0.51
N MET A 7 -18.83 -6.09 0.61
CA MET A 7 -17.51 -5.64 1.02
C MET A 7 -16.88 -4.81 -0.09
N ASP A 8 -16.79 -3.50 0.14
CA ASP A 8 -15.83 -2.63 -0.52
C ASP A 8 -14.42 -3.10 -0.16
N ARG A 9 -13.74 -3.73 -1.13
CA ARG A 9 -12.28 -3.87 -1.07
C ARG A 9 -11.67 -2.47 -1.21
N PRO A 10 -10.77 -2.04 -0.30
CA PRO A 10 -10.00 -0.83 -0.53
C PRO A 10 -9.11 -1.04 -1.77
N PRO A 11 -8.98 -0.04 -2.67
CA PRO A 11 -8.03 -0.13 -3.75
C PRO A 11 -6.61 -0.24 -3.15
N GLY A 12 -5.89 -1.28 -3.56
CA GLY A 12 -4.54 -1.54 -3.06
C GLY A 12 -3.56 -0.41 -3.43
N PRO A 13 -2.47 -0.23 -2.67
CA PRO A 13 -1.49 0.85 -2.82
C PRO A 13 -0.72 0.87 -4.16
N CYS A 14 -0.96 -0.09 -5.05
CA CYS A 14 -0.29 -0.16 -6.35
C CYS A 14 -0.91 0.73 -7.45
N GLN A 15 -2.14 1.24 -7.27
CA GLN A 15 -2.81 1.98 -8.36
C GLN A 15 -2.52 3.48 -8.37
N THR A 16 -2.23 4.12 -7.23
CA THR A 16 -2.02 5.58 -7.19
C THR A 16 -0.65 6.00 -7.71
N ALA A 17 0.41 5.23 -7.41
CA ALA A 17 1.76 5.51 -7.91
C ALA A 17 1.86 5.44 -9.45
N GLY A 18 1.04 4.61 -10.09
CA GLY A 18 0.96 4.52 -11.56
C GLY A 18 0.20 5.69 -12.20
N VAL A 19 -0.74 6.31 -11.48
CA VAL A 19 -1.53 7.46 -11.98
C VAL A 19 -0.71 8.75 -11.87
N ASP A 20 0.03 8.94 -10.78
CA ASP A 20 0.79 10.16 -10.53
C ASP A 20 2.07 10.25 -11.41
N SER A 21 2.74 9.11 -11.65
CA SER A 21 3.86 9.04 -12.60
C SER A 21 3.40 9.21 -14.06
N ALA A 22 2.22 8.68 -14.41
CA ALA A 22 1.62 8.92 -15.72
C ALA A 22 1.26 10.40 -15.93
N LEU A 23 0.80 11.10 -14.88
CA LEU A 23 0.46 12.52 -14.92
C LEU A 23 1.70 13.42 -15.12
N ALA A 24 2.80 13.15 -14.42
CA ALA A 24 4.06 13.90 -14.57
C ALA A 24 4.70 13.68 -15.95
N VAL A 25 4.66 12.44 -16.45
CA VAL A 25 5.08 12.10 -17.83
C VAL A 25 4.17 12.76 -18.87
N ASP A 26 2.87 12.91 -18.59
CA ASP A 26 1.92 13.62 -19.46
C ASP A 26 2.18 15.14 -19.48
N LEU A 27 2.49 15.76 -18.34
CA LEU A 27 2.77 17.20 -18.26
C LEU A 27 4.02 17.59 -19.04
N HIS A 28 5.13 16.86 -18.86
CA HIS A 28 6.37 17.08 -19.61
C HIS A 28 6.16 16.91 -21.11
N ARG A 29 5.38 15.89 -21.52
CA ARG A 29 5.02 15.65 -22.92
C ARG A 29 4.17 16.79 -23.49
N ARG A 30 3.21 17.32 -22.73
CA ARG A 30 2.37 18.47 -23.14
C ARG A 30 3.18 19.74 -23.31
N ILE A 31 4.04 20.08 -22.34
CA ILE A 31 4.93 21.25 -22.43
C ILE A 31 5.80 21.15 -23.69
N ARG A 32 6.33 19.96 -23.97
CA ARG A 32 7.14 19.70 -25.16
C ARG A 32 6.35 19.83 -26.46
N ALA A 33 5.13 19.28 -26.51
CA ALA A 33 4.24 19.40 -27.65
C ALA A 33 3.90 20.88 -27.94
N ILE A 34 3.65 21.67 -26.89
CA ILE A 34 3.44 23.12 -27.00
C ILE A 34 4.68 23.80 -27.58
N THR A 35 5.88 23.54 -27.06
CA THR A 35 7.12 24.16 -27.60
C THR A 35 7.37 23.81 -29.05
N THR A 36 7.19 22.55 -29.43
CA THR A 36 7.38 22.07 -30.81
C THR A 36 6.34 22.69 -31.73
N GLY A 37 5.07 22.73 -31.30
CA GLY A 37 3.99 23.37 -32.03
C GLY A 37 4.21 24.86 -32.28
N VAL A 38 4.69 25.61 -31.27
CA VAL A 38 5.01 27.04 -31.42
C VAL A 38 6.15 27.25 -32.43
N ILE A 39 7.21 26.44 -32.39
CA ILE A 39 8.33 26.53 -33.35
C ILE A 39 7.85 26.24 -34.77
N LEU A 40 7.07 25.16 -34.96
CA LEU A 40 6.55 24.77 -36.27
C LEU A 40 5.60 25.83 -36.83
N LEU A 41 4.69 26.36 -36.01
CA LEU A 41 3.74 27.40 -36.41
C LEU A 41 4.46 28.69 -36.82
N ALA A 42 5.44 29.12 -36.01
CA ALA A 42 6.26 30.29 -36.32
C ALA A 42 6.99 30.10 -37.67
N ARG A 43 7.59 28.93 -37.90
CA ARG A 43 8.30 28.62 -39.15
C ARG A 43 7.40 28.53 -40.37
N LEU A 44 6.22 27.93 -40.24
CA LEU A 44 5.22 27.91 -41.31
C LEU A 44 4.80 29.33 -41.72
N GLY A 45 4.61 30.23 -40.75
CA GLY A 45 4.36 31.64 -41.03
C GLY A 45 5.51 32.29 -41.81
N THR A 46 6.77 31.98 -41.47
CA THR A 46 7.92 32.51 -42.20
C THR A 46 8.07 31.98 -43.62
N LEU A 47 7.63 30.74 -43.90
CA LEU A 47 7.62 30.21 -45.27
C LEU A 47 6.67 30.99 -46.18
N VAL A 48 5.52 31.43 -45.65
CA VAL A 48 4.60 32.30 -46.37
C VAL A 48 5.28 33.62 -46.71
N MET A 49 6.02 34.22 -45.75
CA MET A 49 6.77 35.45 -45.99
C MET A 49 7.85 35.26 -47.06
N VAL A 50 8.65 34.17 -46.98
CA VAL A 50 9.67 33.85 -48.00
C VAL A 50 9.04 33.65 -49.38
N ALA A 51 7.88 32.98 -49.47
CA ALA A 51 7.16 32.81 -50.73
C ALA A 51 6.66 34.14 -51.30
N LEU A 52 6.16 35.04 -50.45
CA LEU A 52 5.79 36.40 -50.85
C LEU A 52 7.01 37.20 -51.29
N SER A 53 8.17 37.06 -50.63
CA SER A 53 9.42 37.72 -51.05
C SER A 53 9.87 37.22 -52.44
N ILE A 54 9.78 35.90 -52.70
CA ILE A 54 10.05 35.32 -54.02
C ILE A 54 9.06 35.83 -55.09
N ALA A 55 7.77 35.95 -54.75
CA ALA A 55 6.78 36.51 -55.67
C ALA A 55 7.05 38.00 -55.97
N SER A 56 7.46 38.76 -54.95
CA SER A 56 7.82 40.18 -55.10
C SER A 56 9.08 40.37 -55.96
N LEU A 57 10.04 39.42 -55.93
CA LEU A 57 11.23 39.42 -56.77
C LEU A 57 10.92 39.46 -58.28
N ALA A 58 9.77 38.90 -58.68
CA ALA A 58 9.32 38.89 -60.07
C ALA A 58 8.66 40.21 -60.51
N GLN A 59 8.24 41.05 -59.56
CA GLN A 59 7.41 42.24 -59.83
C GLN A 59 8.07 43.57 -59.41
N ALA A 60 9.02 43.55 -58.47
CA ALA A 60 9.58 44.76 -57.86
C ALA A 60 10.91 45.20 -58.50
N ASP A 61 11.07 46.52 -58.67
CA ASP A 61 12.31 47.17 -59.13
C ASP A 61 13.36 47.35 -58.01
N GLY A 62 13.04 46.89 -56.79
CA GLY A 62 13.89 47.03 -55.61
C GLY A 62 15.09 46.08 -55.50
N PHE A 63 15.30 45.18 -56.47
CA PHE A 63 16.38 44.19 -56.43
C PHE A 63 17.51 44.53 -57.43
N VAL A 64 18.69 44.85 -56.89
CA VAL A 64 19.92 45.12 -57.67
C VAL A 64 20.47 43.84 -58.28
N ASN A 65 20.44 42.73 -57.53
CA ASN A 65 20.98 41.45 -57.95
C ASN A 65 19.96 40.31 -57.75
N ARG A 66 19.03 40.21 -58.71
CA ARG A 66 17.97 39.20 -58.72
C ARG A 66 18.47 37.74 -58.59
N PRO A 67 19.51 37.26 -59.31
CA PRO A 67 19.93 35.86 -59.18
C PRO A 67 20.50 35.55 -57.79
N LEU A 68 21.21 36.50 -57.17
CA LEU A 68 21.71 36.35 -55.81
C LEU A 68 20.56 36.34 -54.78
N ALA A 69 19.57 37.22 -54.92
CA ALA A 69 18.36 37.21 -54.09
C ALA A 69 17.60 35.87 -54.18
N THR A 70 17.38 35.37 -55.40
CA THR A 70 16.73 34.06 -55.61
C THR A 70 17.51 32.95 -54.90
N ALA A 71 18.83 32.94 -55.01
CA ALA A 71 19.66 31.94 -54.37
C ALA A 71 19.52 31.96 -52.83
N VAL A 72 19.51 33.15 -52.21
CA VAL A 72 19.33 33.27 -50.75
C VAL A 72 17.96 32.76 -50.31
N TYR A 73 16.87 33.18 -50.97
CA TYR A 73 15.54 32.72 -50.60
C TYR A 73 15.34 31.22 -50.85
N LEU A 74 15.93 30.65 -51.91
CA LEU A 74 15.91 29.20 -52.15
C LEU A 74 16.69 28.43 -51.08
N VAL A 75 17.84 28.95 -50.63
CA VAL A 75 18.60 28.34 -49.53
C VAL A 75 17.79 28.36 -48.23
N VAL A 76 17.15 29.48 -47.90
CA VAL A 76 16.30 29.59 -46.71
C VAL A 76 15.08 28.68 -46.80
N ALA A 77 14.40 28.64 -47.94
CA ALA A 77 13.27 27.73 -48.18
C ALA A 77 13.70 26.26 -48.12
N GLY A 78 14.82 25.91 -48.76
CA GLY A 78 15.39 24.56 -48.75
C GLY A 78 15.82 24.11 -47.35
N TRP A 79 16.40 25.02 -46.56
CA TRP A 79 16.73 24.74 -45.16
C TRP A 79 15.49 24.42 -44.33
N ASN A 80 14.38 25.12 -44.56
CA ASN A 80 13.10 24.84 -43.87
C ASN A 80 12.57 23.43 -44.16
N VAL A 81 12.82 22.88 -45.36
CA VAL A 81 12.48 21.48 -45.71
C VAL A 81 13.23 20.47 -44.85
N VAL A 82 14.43 20.82 -44.37
CA VAL A 82 15.22 19.99 -43.45
C VAL A 82 14.84 20.28 -41.99
N PHE A 83 14.70 21.56 -41.64
CA PHE A 83 14.47 22.02 -40.27
C PHE A 83 13.12 21.55 -39.71
N LEU A 84 12.03 21.74 -40.46
CA LEU A 84 10.67 21.37 -40.01
C LEU A 84 10.53 19.89 -39.63
N PRO A 85 10.91 18.92 -40.48
CA PRO A 85 10.83 17.51 -40.11
C PRO A 85 11.85 17.13 -39.03
N ALA A 86 13.02 17.77 -38.97
CA ALA A 86 13.97 17.54 -37.87
C ALA A 86 13.38 17.97 -36.52
N VAL A 87 12.71 19.12 -36.45
CA VAL A 87 12.01 19.59 -35.24
C VAL A 87 10.80 18.71 -34.91
N ALA A 88 10.06 18.24 -35.91
CA ALA A 88 8.88 17.41 -35.70
C ALA A 88 9.19 15.96 -35.31
N ARG A 89 10.35 15.41 -35.73
CA ARG A 89 10.70 13.99 -35.54
C ARG A 89 11.74 13.74 -34.45
N CYS A 90 12.64 14.69 -34.20
CA CYS A 90 13.73 14.48 -33.27
C CYS A 90 13.36 14.96 -31.87
N GLU A 91 13.44 14.04 -30.91
CA GLU A 91 13.14 14.27 -29.52
C GLU A 91 14.35 13.88 -28.65
N PRO A 92 15.21 14.80 -28.17
CA PRO A 92 15.19 16.28 -28.29
C PRO A 92 15.71 16.84 -29.61
N ILE A 93 15.39 18.12 -29.89
CA ILE A 93 15.87 18.84 -31.07
C ILE A 93 17.40 18.86 -31.03
N PRO A 94 18.10 18.35 -32.06
CA PRO A 94 19.55 18.30 -32.06
C PRO A 94 20.16 19.70 -32.05
N ARG A 95 21.18 19.92 -31.22
CA ARG A 95 21.90 21.21 -31.16
C ARG A 95 22.50 21.61 -32.49
N ALA A 96 22.92 20.63 -33.29
CA ALA A 96 23.43 20.86 -34.65
C ALA A 96 22.37 21.46 -35.59
N VAL A 97 21.11 21.06 -35.45
CA VAL A 97 20.00 21.61 -36.25
C VAL A 97 19.75 23.06 -35.86
N LEU A 98 19.74 23.39 -34.57
CA LEU A 98 19.60 24.76 -34.08
C LEU A 98 20.78 25.66 -34.48
N ALA A 99 22.01 25.14 -34.39
CA ALA A 99 23.21 25.86 -34.80
C ALA A 99 23.23 26.11 -36.32
N GLY A 100 22.85 25.11 -37.11
CA GLY A 100 22.68 25.24 -38.57
C GLY A 100 21.61 26.28 -38.93
N ASP A 101 20.52 26.30 -38.17
CA ASP A 101 19.42 27.25 -38.36
C ASP A 101 19.83 28.70 -38.12
N VAL A 102 20.58 28.94 -37.03
CA VAL A 102 21.21 30.23 -36.76
C VAL A 102 22.21 30.59 -37.85
N ALA A 103 23.08 29.65 -38.26
CA ALA A 103 24.11 29.91 -39.26
C ALA A 103 23.53 30.25 -40.64
N VAL A 104 22.54 29.50 -41.13
CA VAL A 104 21.87 29.75 -42.40
C VAL A 104 21.15 31.10 -42.37
N THR A 105 20.47 31.41 -41.26
CA THR A 105 19.74 32.67 -41.13
C THR A 105 20.68 33.87 -41.01
N SER A 106 21.77 33.77 -40.25
CA SER A 106 22.80 34.82 -40.17
C SER A 106 23.50 35.04 -41.51
N ALA A 107 23.82 33.98 -42.25
CA ALA A 107 24.44 34.08 -43.57
C ALA A 107 23.49 34.74 -44.58
N ALA A 108 22.20 34.38 -44.56
CA ALA A 108 21.20 35.03 -45.40
C ALA A 108 21.05 36.52 -45.03
N ALA A 109 21.01 36.88 -43.74
CA ALA A 109 20.97 38.27 -43.27
C ALA A 109 22.17 39.08 -43.75
N ALA A 110 23.36 38.48 -43.80
CA ALA A 110 24.58 39.14 -44.26
C ALA A 110 24.60 39.42 -45.77
N VAL A 111 23.98 38.54 -46.57
CA VAL A 111 24.02 38.60 -48.03
C VAL A 111 22.87 39.45 -48.60
N LEU A 112 21.71 39.46 -47.95
CA LEU A 112 20.52 40.19 -48.42
C LEU A 112 20.75 41.68 -48.73
N PRO A 113 21.51 42.46 -47.94
CA PRO A 113 21.79 43.87 -48.23
C PRO A 113 22.52 44.12 -49.56
N TRP A 114 23.18 43.11 -50.12
CA TRP A 114 23.86 43.19 -51.42
C TRP A 114 22.92 42.93 -52.61
N THR A 115 21.70 42.48 -52.33
CA THR A 115 20.71 42.09 -53.34
C THR A 115 19.62 43.11 -53.57
N LEU A 116 19.41 43.99 -52.59
CA LEU A 116 18.33 44.99 -52.53
C LEU A 116 18.89 46.40 -52.74
N THR A 117 18.05 47.31 -53.23
CA THR A 117 18.34 48.76 -53.23
C THR A 117 18.20 49.30 -51.81
N ALA A 118 18.88 50.42 -51.51
CA ALA A 118 18.76 51.08 -50.20
C ALA A 118 17.30 51.42 -49.84
N GLU A 119 16.52 51.90 -50.81
CA GLU A 119 15.09 52.19 -50.59
C GLU A 119 14.28 50.92 -50.32
N ALA A 120 14.52 49.82 -51.04
CA ALA A 120 13.80 48.56 -50.83
C ALA A 120 14.21 47.83 -49.54
N PHE A 121 15.44 48.05 -49.05
CA PHE A 121 15.90 47.54 -47.76
C PHE A 121 15.37 48.36 -46.58
N ALA A 122 15.18 49.68 -46.76
CA ALA A 122 14.68 50.58 -45.73
C ALA A 122 13.15 50.70 -45.68
N THR A 123 12.44 50.29 -46.73
CA THR A 123 10.97 50.38 -46.82
C THR A 123 10.30 49.02 -46.69
N VAL A 124 9.12 49.01 -46.04
CA VAL A 124 8.22 47.86 -45.79
C VAL A 124 7.69 47.18 -47.09
N ALA A 125 8.16 47.60 -48.27
CA ALA A 125 7.61 47.21 -49.56
C ALA A 125 8.00 45.78 -50.01
N VAL A 126 9.04 45.18 -49.42
CA VAL A 126 9.40 43.76 -49.61
C VAL A 126 9.04 43.02 -48.31
N PRO A 127 8.40 41.84 -48.36
CA PRO A 127 8.19 41.05 -47.14
C PRO A 127 9.55 40.78 -46.47
N ASP A 128 9.77 41.44 -45.33
CA ASP A 128 11.07 41.57 -44.70
C ASP A 128 11.60 40.23 -44.18
N PHE A 129 12.92 40.09 -44.13
CA PHE A 129 13.61 38.90 -43.61
C PHE A 129 13.58 38.82 -42.07
N GLU A 130 13.16 39.89 -41.40
CA GLU A 130 13.06 40.01 -39.94
C GLU A 130 12.29 38.83 -39.28
N PRO A 131 11.11 38.39 -39.75
CA PRO A 131 10.37 37.28 -39.14
C PRO A 131 11.15 35.95 -39.17
N VAL A 132 12.02 35.74 -40.16
CA VAL A 132 12.89 34.55 -40.26
C VAL A 132 13.94 34.59 -39.15
N ALA A 133 14.54 35.75 -38.89
CA ALA A 133 15.50 35.94 -37.80
C ALA A 133 14.85 35.85 -36.42
N VAL A 134 13.64 36.40 -36.25
CA VAL A 134 12.88 36.30 -34.99
C VAL A 134 12.50 34.85 -34.69
N SER A 135 11.96 34.12 -35.68
CA SER A 135 11.58 32.70 -35.50
C SER A 135 12.77 31.79 -35.18
N SER A 136 13.96 32.08 -35.74
CA SER A 136 15.22 31.38 -35.38
C SER A 136 15.60 31.62 -33.92
N GLY A 137 15.50 32.87 -33.46
CA GLY A 137 15.74 33.23 -32.06
C GLY A 137 14.75 32.56 -31.11
N VAL A 138 13.46 32.53 -31.49
CA VAL A 138 12.41 31.82 -30.73
C VAL A 138 12.68 30.31 -30.66
N ALA A 139 13.13 29.69 -31.75
CA ALA A 139 13.48 28.27 -31.77
C ALA A 139 14.62 27.94 -30.79
N VAL A 140 15.68 28.74 -30.78
CA VAL A 140 16.79 28.60 -29.81
C VAL A 140 16.31 28.83 -28.38
N ALA A 141 15.49 29.85 -28.14
CA ALA A 141 14.95 30.19 -26.83
C ALA A 141 14.08 29.06 -26.24
N LEU A 142 13.16 28.52 -27.03
CA LEU A 142 12.23 27.47 -26.59
C LEU A 142 12.91 26.11 -26.46
N ALA A 143 13.81 25.76 -27.39
CA ALA A 143 14.47 24.46 -27.39
C ALA A 143 15.54 24.36 -26.30
N SER A 144 16.35 25.41 -26.10
CA SER A 144 17.42 25.39 -25.10
C SER A 144 16.93 25.77 -23.69
N ALA A 145 15.94 26.67 -23.59
CA ALA A 145 15.51 27.33 -22.35
C ALA A 145 16.67 27.89 -21.48
N SER A 146 17.79 28.22 -22.13
CA SER A 146 19.03 28.65 -21.47
C SER A 146 19.38 30.06 -21.91
N TRP A 147 19.56 30.96 -20.93
CA TRP A 147 19.98 32.33 -21.21
C TRP A 147 21.26 32.41 -22.06
N PRO A 148 22.32 31.63 -21.79
CA PRO A 148 23.55 31.71 -22.59
C PRO A 148 23.35 31.30 -24.05
N ALA A 149 22.57 30.24 -24.33
CA ALA A 149 22.35 29.83 -25.71
C ALA A 149 21.40 30.79 -26.45
N THR A 150 20.37 31.33 -25.77
CA THR A 150 19.50 32.35 -26.36
C THR A 150 20.27 33.62 -26.69
N VAL A 151 21.10 34.11 -25.76
CA VAL A 151 21.95 35.29 -26.00
C VAL A 151 22.96 35.00 -27.11
N GLY A 152 23.62 33.84 -27.10
CA GLY A 152 24.54 33.43 -28.16
C GLY A 152 23.88 33.34 -29.55
N GLY A 153 22.67 32.78 -29.63
CA GLY A 153 21.91 32.69 -30.87
C GLY A 153 21.46 34.07 -31.38
N CYS A 154 20.88 34.91 -30.51
CA CYS A 154 20.46 36.26 -30.88
C CYS A 154 21.65 37.14 -31.28
N THR A 155 22.78 37.04 -30.58
CA THR A 155 24.00 37.81 -30.94
C THR A 155 24.58 37.37 -32.28
N ALA A 156 24.59 36.06 -32.58
CA ALA A 156 25.00 35.57 -33.90
C ALA A 156 24.07 36.02 -35.02
N LEU A 157 22.76 36.10 -34.77
CA LEU A 157 21.78 36.61 -35.73
C LEU A 157 21.94 38.12 -35.92
N ALA A 158 22.11 38.88 -34.84
CA ALA A 158 22.36 40.32 -34.87
C ALA A 158 23.66 40.67 -35.62
N ALA A 159 24.71 39.87 -35.45
CA ALA A 159 25.98 40.05 -36.16
C ALA A 159 25.82 39.92 -37.68
N GLY A 160 24.89 39.09 -38.16
CA GLY A 160 24.56 38.97 -39.58
C GLY A 160 24.03 40.28 -40.18
N TYR A 161 23.23 41.04 -39.42
CA TYR A 161 22.71 42.35 -39.83
C TYR A 161 23.72 43.49 -39.67
N ALA A 162 24.73 43.33 -38.80
CA ALA A 162 25.72 44.36 -38.50
C ALA A 162 26.94 44.36 -39.45
N LEU A 163 26.98 43.46 -40.44
CA LEU A 163 28.08 43.38 -41.40
C LEU A 163 28.08 44.58 -42.35
N PRO A 164 29.25 45.07 -42.80
CA PRO A 164 29.34 46.20 -43.72
C PRO A 164 28.54 45.96 -44.99
N THR A 165 27.64 46.88 -45.31
CA THR A 165 26.78 46.84 -46.49
C THR A 165 27.37 47.73 -47.60
N PRO A 166 27.08 47.45 -48.88
CA PRO A 166 27.65 48.20 -50.02
C PRO A 166 27.04 49.59 -50.21
N HIS A 167 26.01 49.94 -49.43
CA HIS A 167 25.40 51.25 -49.40
C HIS A 167 25.83 51.92 -48.09
N ASP A 168 26.24 53.19 -48.12
CA ASP A 168 26.62 53.99 -46.92
C ASP A 168 25.41 54.27 -46.02
N TYR A 169 24.85 53.21 -45.43
CA TYR A 169 23.78 53.25 -44.45
C TYR A 169 24.19 52.40 -43.25
N PRO A 170 24.48 53.03 -42.11
CA PRO A 170 23.98 52.54 -40.86
C PRO A 170 22.72 53.38 -40.56
N ASP A 171 21.57 52.99 -41.09
CA ASP A 171 20.35 53.37 -40.37
C ASP A 171 20.32 52.54 -39.09
N LEU A 172 21.00 53.10 -38.09
CA LEU A 172 21.12 52.52 -36.76
C LEU A 172 19.72 52.24 -36.19
N ALA A 173 18.69 52.98 -36.61
CA ALA A 173 17.32 52.80 -36.17
C ALA A 173 16.70 51.48 -36.68
N SER A 174 16.79 51.16 -37.97
CA SER A 174 16.26 49.89 -38.52
C SER A 174 17.02 48.67 -37.99
N THR A 175 18.35 48.74 -37.91
CA THR A 175 19.16 47.66 -37.32
C THR A 175 18.84 47.46 -35.84
N ALA A 176 18.69 48.56 -35.08
CA ALA A 176 18.27 48.49 -33.68
C ALA A 176 16.84 47.97 -33.52
N ASN A 177 15.93 48.29 -34.43
CA ASN A 177 14.54 47.80 -34.42
C ASN A 177 14.49 46.28 -34.60
N ILE A 178 15.19 45.73 -35.60
CA ILE A 178 15.24 44.28 -35.87
C ILE A 178 15.84 43.51 -34.69
N ILE A 179 16.99 43.98 -34.19
CA ILE A 179 17.65 43.38 -33.02
C ILE A 179 16.74 43.50 -31.79
N GLY A 180 16.06 44.64 -31.63
CA GLY A 180 15.11 44.89 -30.54
C GLY A 180 13.97 43.88 -30.51
N TRP A 181 13.24 43.72 -31.62
CA TRP A 181 12.14 42.76 -31.72
C TRP A 181 12.58 41.32 -31.56
N GLN A 182 13.76 40.96 -32.08
CA GLN A 182 14.34 39.65 -31.89
C GLN A 182 14.65 39.37 -30.40
N VAL A 183 15.37 40.28 -29.74
CA VAL A 183 15.77 40.11 -28.34
C VAL A 183 14.55 40.08 -27.44
N VAL A 184 13.58 40.98 -27.62
CA VAL A 184 12.36 41.06 -26.81
C VAL A 184 11.54 39.78 -26.97
N THR A 185 11.27 39.34 -28.21
CA THR A 185 10.46 38.14 -28.46
C THR A 185 11.15 36.88 -27.93
N ALA A 186 12.46 36.71 -28.19
CA ALA A 186 13.23 35.56 -27.70
C ALA A 186 13.33 35.55 -26.17
N ALA A 187 13.52 36.71 -25.53
CA ALA A 187 13.54 36.84 -24.07
C ALA A 187 12.17 36.51 -23.46
N CYS A 188 11.07 37.00 -24.04
CA CYS A 188 9.71 36.68 -23.62
C CYS A 188 9.43 35.18 -23.72
N CYS A 189 9.76 34.54 -24.85
CA CYS A 189 9.62 33.09 -25.02
C CYS A 189 10.49 32.30 -24.03
N CYS A 190 11.74 32.72 -23.81
CA CYS A 190 12.66 32.08 -22.86
C CYS A 190 12.15 32.21 -21.42
N LEU A 191 11.67 33.40 -21.02
CA LEU A 191 11.07 33.63 -19.71
C LEU A 191 9.81 32.79 -19.52
N PHE A 192 8.92 32.78 -20.51
CA PHE A 192 7.69 32.02 -20.48
C PHE A 192 7.95 30.52 -20.31
N ILE A 193 8.84 29.93 -21.13
CA ILE A 193 9.12 28.50 -21.03
C ILE A 193 9.83 28.12 -19.73
N ARG A 194 10.72 28.99 -19.22
CA ARG A 194 11.36 28.77 -17.92
C ARG A 194 10.36 28.83 -16.76
N ARG A 195 9.43 29.78 -16.79
CA ARG A 195 8.35 29.87 -15.80
C ARG A 195 7.43 28.65 -15.88
N LEU A 196 7.07 28.22 -17.08
CA LEU A 196 6.25 27.03 -17.29
C LEU A 196 6.93 25.77 -16.73
N ARG A 197 8.23 25.59 -16.99
CA ARG A 197 9.02 24.48 -16.42
C ARG A 197 9.14 24.56 -14.90
N ALA A 198 9.44 25.75 -14.35
CA ALA A 198 9.53 25.92 -12.91
C ALA A 198 8.19 25.64 -12.18
N VAL A 199 7.06 25.99 -12.79
CA VAL A 199 5.72 25.64 -12.27
C VAL A 199 5.49 24.12 -12.34
N ALA A 200 5.89 23.47 -13.43
CA ALA A 200 5.79 22.01 -13.56
C ALA A 200 6.62 21.30 -12.48
N ASP A 201 7.88 21.71 -12.29
CA ASP A 201 8.76 21.16 -11.25
C ASP A 201 8.18 21.38 -9.83
N ALA A 202 7.57 22.55 -9.59
CA ALA A 202 6.92 22.85 -8.32
C ALA A 202 5.67 21.98 -8.07
N VAL A 203 4.90 21.68 -9.12
CA VAL A 203 3.74 20.77 -9.03
C VAL A 203 4.18 19.34 -8.79
N ASP A 204 5.22 18.87 -9.48
CA ASP A 204 5.76 17.53 -9.31
C ASP A 204 6.28 17.31 -7.88
N THR A 205 7.07 18.26 -7.37
CA THR A 205 7.58 18.22 -5.99
C THR A 205 6.47 18.30 -4.94
N ALA A 206 5.44 19.13 -5.14
CA ALA A 206 4.29 19.21 -4.24
C ALA A 206 3.47 17.90 -4.23
N THR A 207 3.31 17.27 -5.40
CA THR A 207 2.61 15.99 -5.54
C THR A 207 3.35 14.89 -4.78
N GLU A 208 4.68 14.80 -4.95
CA GLU A 208 5.52 13.84 -4.23
C GLU A 208 5.45 14.04 -2.70
N GLN A 209 5.43 15.29 -2.23
CA GLN A 209 5.25 15.60 -0.81
C GLN A 209 3.89 15.14 -0.27
N VAL A 210 2.81 15.27 -1.04
CA VAL A 210 1.48 14.81 -0.63
C VAL A 210 1.42 13.28 -0.56
N ILE A 211 2.02 12.58 -1.52
CA ILE A 211 2.07 11.11 -1.53
C ILE A 211 2.82 10.61 -0.29
N THR A 212 4.02 11.11 -0.06
CA THR A 212 4.84 10.70 1.11
C THR A 212 4.17 11.06 2.44
N ALA A 213 3.45 12.18 2.52
CA ALA A 213 2.66 12.54 3.71
C ALA A 213 1.50 11.57 3.95
N ARG A 214 0.79 11.15 2.89
CA ARG A 214 -0.31 10.17 2.98
C ARG A 214 0.19 8.81 3.43
N GLU A 215 1.31 8.34 2.91
CA GLU A 215 1.93 7.07 3.32
C GLU A 215 2.31 7.08 4.81
N ARG A 216 2.91 8.18 5.29
CA ARG A 216 3.24 8.34 6.72
C ARG A 216 2.00 8.30 7.61
N LEU A 217 0.90 8.91 7.17
CA LEU A 217 -0.37 8.86 7.91
C LEU A 217 -0.98 7.46 7.91
N ALA A 218 -0.92 6.74 6.79
CA ALA A 218 -1.39 5.36 6.70
C ALA A 218 -0.58 4.41 7.62
N ALA A 219 0.75 4.54 7.63
CA ALA A 219 1.62 3.76 8.52
C ALA A 219 1.37 4.07 10.01
N ARG A 220 1.08 5.33 10.37
CA ARG A 220 0.68 5.69 11.74
C ARG A 220 -0.66 5.08 12.14
N ARG A 221 -1.62 5.00 11.20
CA ARG A 221 -2.93 4.37 11.45
C ARG A 221 -2.78 2.88 11.71
N SER A 222 -2.00 2.16 10.90
CA SER A 222 -1.78 0.72 11.11
C SER A 222 -1.10 0.43 12.46
N GLN A 223 -0.07 1.20 12.82
CA GLN A 223 0.59 1.06 14.13
C GLN A 223 -0.35 1.35 15.31
N ASN A 224 -1.21 2.36 15.20
CA ASN A 224 -2.19 2.66 16.24
C ASN A 224 -3.24 1.55 16.36
N GLU A 225 -3.72 0.99 15.26
CA GLU A 225 -4.66 -0.14 15.29
C GLU A 225 -4.06 -1.38 15.95
N GLU A 226 -2.80 -1.72 15.65
CA GLU A 226 -2.09 -2.82 16.29
C GLU A 226 -1.93 -2.60 17.79
N ARG A 227 -1.55 -1.39 18.21
CA ARG A 227 -1.46 -1.03 19.64
C ARG A 227 -2.80 -1.16 20.36
N ILE A 228 -3.88 -0.70 19.73
CA ILE A 228 -5.24 -0.81 20.30
C ILE A 228 -5.63 -2.28 20.42
N ARG A 229 -5.39 -3.11 19.40
CA ARG A 229 -5.68 -4.56 19.47
C ARG A 229 -4.92 -5.23 20.59
N HIS A 230 -3.61 -5.00 20.68
CA HIS A 230 -2.77 -5.58 21.73
C HIS A 230 -3.24 -5.16 23.13
N PHE A 231 -3.56 -3.88 23.32
CA PHE A 231 -4.09 -3.38 24.59
C PHE A 231 -5.45 -4.00 24.94
N GLN A 232 -6.34 -4.14 23.96
CA GLN A 232 -7.63 -4.81 24.16
C GLN A 232 -7.45 -6.29 24.53
N GLU A 233 -6.50 -6.99 23.93
CA GLU A 233 -6.22 -8.38 24.26
C GLU A 233 -5.63 -8.52 25.67
N GLN A 234 -4.73 -7.64 26.07
CA GLN A 234 -4.24 -7.57 27.45
C GLN A 234 -5.37 -7.30 28.46
N LEU A 235 -6.28 -6.37 28.16
CA LEU A 235 -7.44 -6.11 29.00
C LEU A 235 -8.39 -7.32 29.08
N ARG A 236 -8.57 -8.08 27.99
CA ARG A 236 -9.34 -9.33 28.01
C ARG A 236 -8.69 -10.36 28.92
N ARG A 237 -7.36 -10.56 28.80
CA ARG A 237 -6.59 -11.46 29.68
C ARG A 237 -6.69 -11.02 31.14
N HIS A 238 -6.52 -9.73 31.43
CA HIS A 238 -6.63 -9.18 32.78
C HIS A 238 -8.05 -9.34 33.35
N ARG A 239 -9.12 -9.07 32.58
CA ARG A 239 -10.50 -9.31 33.04
C ARG A 239 -10.80 -10.78 33.30
N ALA A 240 -10.34 -11.67 32.42
CA ALA A 240 -10.48 -13.11 32.63
C ALA A 240 -9.79 -13.56 33.94
N LEU A 241 -8.64 -12.96 34.28
CA LEU A 241 -7.92 -13.23 35.51
C LEU A 241 -8.51 -12.54 36.74
N HIS A 242 -9.15 -11.36 36.61
CA HIS A 242 -9.61 -10.55 37.75
C HIS A 242 -11.11 -10.70 38.09
N ASP A 243 -11.99 -10.95 37.12
CA ASP A 243 -13.43 -11.04 37.39
C ASP A 243 -13.81 -12.32 38.16
N GLY A 244 -12.98 -13.37 38.08
CA GLY A 244 -13.14 -14.60 38.87
C GLY A 244 -12.76 -14.42 40.35
N PRO A 245 -11.54 -13.96 40.68
CA PRO A 245 -11.07 -13.80 42.05
C PRO A 245 -11.74 -12.67 42.84
N LEU A 246 -12.07 -11.52 42.21
CA LEU A 246 -12.72 -10.40 42.93
C LEU A 246 -14.16 -10.73 43.34
N ARG A 247 -14.91 -11.45 42.49
CA ARG A 247 -16.23 -11.98 42.87
C ARG A 247 -16.13 -12.99 44.03
N LEU A 248 -15.04 -13.74 44.10
CA LEU A 248 -14.78 -14.70 45.16
C LEU A 248 -14.38 -14.06 46.49
N LEU A 249 -13.46 -13.11 46.46
CA LEU A 249 -13.01 -12.39 47.65
C LEU A 249 -14.14 -11.60 48.28
N THR A 250 -15.05 -11.05 47.46
CA THR A 250 -16.26 -10.36 47.96
C THR A 250 -17.26 -11.33 48.62
N ALA A 251 -17.37 -12.57 48.11
CA ALA A 251 -18.24 -13.61 48.69
C ALA A 251 -17.62 -14.28 49.94
N ILE A 252 -16.29 -14.37 50.04
CA ILE A 252 -15.57 -15.02 51.14
C ILE A 252 -15.31 -14.06 52.31
N ALA A 253 -15.05 -12.77 52.06
CA ALA A 253 -14.73 -11.77 53.09
C ALA A 253 -15.88 -11.47 54.06
N GLY A 254 -17.08 -12.02 53.81
CA GLY A 254 -18.23 -11.91 54.70
C GLY A 254 -18.10 -12.74 55.98
N GLN A 255 -18.20 -14.08 55.90
CA GLN A 255 -18.29 -14.95 57.10
C GLN A 255 -17.77 -16.41 56.93
N GLY A 256 -17.00 -16.71 55.88
CA GLY A 256 -16.44 -18.05 55.65
C GLY A 256 -17.46 -19.13 55.20
N PRO A 257 -16.99 -20.29 54.68
CA PRO A 257 -17.82 -21.24 53.93
C PRO A 257 -18.90 -21.96 54.74
N ALA A 258 -18.74 -22.06 56.07
CA ALA A 258 -19.65 -22.79 56.95
C ALA A 258 -20.82 -21.93 57.47
N GLY A 259 -20.79 -20.61 57.28
CA GLY A 259 -21.75 -19.67 57.87
C GLY A 259 -22.90 -19.21 56.96
N HIS A 260 -22.90 -19.55 55.66
CA HIS A 260 -23.84 -18.94 54.70
C HIS A 260 -25.06 -19.86 54.43
N PRO A 261 -26.31 -19.40 54.69
CA PRO A 261 -27.52 -20.24 54.51
C PRO A 261 -27.92 -20.49 53.04
N ASP A 262 -27.35 -19.79 52.07
CA ASP A 262 -27.77 -19.83 50.67
C ASP A 262 -27.06 -20.93 49.86
N GLU A 263 -27.84 -21.90 49.35
CA GLU A 263 -27.32 -23.04 48.56
C GLU A 263 -26.59 -22.59 47.29
N ARG A 264 -27.02 -21.48 46.68
CA ARG A 264 -26.38 -20.91 45.48
C ARG A 264 -24.96 -20.41 45.77
N VAL A 265 -24.72 -19.86 46.96
CA VAL A 265 -23.40 -19.38 47.38
C VAL A 265 -22.49 -20.55 47.73
N ARG A 266 -23.01 -21.60 48.38
CA ARG A 266 -22.27 -22.85 48.60
C ARG A 266 -21.85 -23.50 47.29
N ARG A 267 -22.76 -23.57 46.32
CA ARG A 267 -22.49 -24.10 44.97
C ARG A 267 -21.40 -23.30 44.26
N GLN A 268 -21.48 -21.97 44.30
CA GLN A 268 -20.48 -21.09 43.69
C GLN A 268 -19.10 -21.19 44.35
N ALA A 269 -19.06 -21.32 45.69
CA ALA A 269 -17.82 -21.52 46.44
C ALA A 269 -17.20 -22.90 46.14
N ALA A 270 -18.02 -23.95 46.03
CA ALA A 270 -17.57 -25.29 45.67
C ALA A 270 -16.97 -25.33 44.26
N ILE A 271 -17.65 -24.73 43.27
CA ILE A 271 -17.15 -24.60 41.89
C ILE A 271 -15.80 -23.87 41.88
N SER A 272 -15.70 -22.75 42.58
CA SER A 272 -14.49 -21.93 42.56
C SER A 272 -13.32 -22.55 43.33
N ALA A 273 -13.60 -23.27 44.42
CA ALA A 273 -12.60 -24.06 45.13
C ALA A 273 -12.14 -25.28 44.33
N ASN A 274 -12.97 -25.79 43.42
CA ASN A 274 -12.61 -26.87 42.51
C ASN A 274 -11.72 -26.37 41.37
N VAL A 275 -12.01 -25.18 40.82
CA VAL A 275 -11.14 -24.48 39.86
C VAL A 275 -9.76 -24.22 40.47
N LEU A 276 -9.69 -23.68 41.69
CA LEU A 276 -8.40 -23.43 42.36
C LEU A 276 -7.60 -24.72 42.61
N ARG A 277 -8.27 -25.82 42.98
CA ARG A 277 -7.62 -27.12 43.18
C ARG A 277 -7.17 -27.80 41.89
N GLY A 278 -7.85 -27.55 40.77
CA GLY A 278 -7.42 -27.99 39.44
C GLY A 278 -6.29 -27.14 38.85
N VAL A 279 -6.11 -25.91 39.36
CA VAL A 279 -5.07 -24.96 38.91
C VAL A 279 -3.78 -25.07 39.73
N THR A 280 -3.81 -25.62 40.95
CA THR A 280 -2.58 -25.96 41.69
C THR A 280 -1.89 -27.14 41.03
N PRO A 281 -0.76 -26.93 40.33
CA PRO A 281 -0.01 -28.03 39.73
C PRO A 281 0.75 -28.74 40.84
N ASP A 282 0.65 -30.06 40.94
CA ASP A 282 1.55 -30.85 41.79
C ASP A 282 2.98 -30.92 41.19
N ASP A 283 3.16 -30.49 39.93
CA ASP A 283 4.45 -30.44 39.23
C ASP A 283 4.96 -29.01 38.99
N ALA A 284 6.24 -28.78 39.27
CA ALA A 284 6.91 -27.48 39.22
C ALA A 284 6.99 -26.80 37.84
N ASP A 285 6.56 -27.47 36.76
CA ASP A 285 6.67 -27.02 35.35
C ASP A 285 5.30 -26.97 34.59
N GLY A 286 4.16 -27.14 35.28
CA GLY A 286 2.87 -27.36 34.61
C GLY A 286 2.22 -26.13 33.94
N THR A 287 2.33 -25.98 32.62
CA THR A 287 1.44 -25.16 31.80
C THR A 287 0.04 -25.76 31.75
N LEU A 288 -1.01 -24.94 31.95
CA LEU A 288 -2.40 -25.36 31.74
C LEU A 288 -2.65 -25.62 30.24
N THR A 289 -2.81 -26.89 29.86
CA THR A 289 -3.15 -27.30 28.48
C THR A 289 -4.65 -27.26 28.23
N GLU A 290 -5.07 -27.25 26.96
CA GLU A 290 -6.50 -27.26 26.59
C GLU A 290 -7.24 -28.46 27.19
N LEU A 291 -6.60 -29.63 27.27
CA LEU A 291 -7.17 -30.83 27.90
C LEU A 291 -7.37 -30.66 29.40
N SER A 292 -6.39 -30.09 30.11
CA SER A 292 -6.52 -29.85 31.56
C SER A 292 -7.72 -28.93 31.86
N LEU A 293 -7.91 -27.88 31.05
CA LEU A 293 -9.04 -26.96 31.19
C LEU A 293 -10.38 -27.66 30.92
N ALA A 294 -10.48 -28.45 29.86
CA ALA A 294 -11.70 -29.19 29.53
C ALA A 294 -12.10 -30.21 30.60
N LEU A 295 -11.12 -30.89 31.22
CA LEU A 295 -11.36 -31.83 32.31
C LEU A 295 -11.77 -31.13 33.62
N ILE A 296 -11.19 -29.96 33.91
CA ILE A 296 -11.61 -29.12 35.05
C ILE A 296 -13.04 -28.61 34.85
N GLU A 297 -13.42 -28.22 33.63
CA GLU A 297 -14.81 -27.85 33.32
C GLU A 297 -15.77 -29.01 33.57
N ALA A 298 -15.45 -30.21 33.11
CA ALA A 298 -16.26 -31.40 33.37
C ALA A 298 -16.43 -31.66 34.88
N GLY A 299 -15.35 -31.50 35.66
CA GLY A 299 -15.41 -31.64 37.11
C GLY A 299 -16.17 -30.51 37.82
N ASN A 300 -16.23 -29.31 37.25
CA ASN A 300 -17.04 -28.21 37.78
C ASN A 300 -18.54 -28.47 37.63
N ASP A 301 -18.96 -29.06 36.51
CA ASP A 301 -20.36 -29.45 36.28
C ASP A 301 -20.84 -30.44 37.37
N SER A 302 -19.98 -31.39 37.78
CA SER A 302 -20.27 -32.35 38.86
C SER A 302 -20.05 -31.80 40.27
N ALA A 303 -19.13 -30.86 40.48
CA ALA A 303 -18.98 -30.16 41.76
C ALA A 303 -20.25 -29.39 42.15
N ALA A 304 -20.99 -28.94 41.14
CA ALA A 304 -22.28 -28.32 41.28
C ALA A 304 -23.38 -29.26 41.85
N GLN A 305 -23.09 -30.56 41.94
CA GLN A 305 -23.91 -31.63 42.52
C GLN A 305 -23.34 -32.15 43.87
N GLY A 306 -22.31 -31.49 44.41
CA GLY A 306 -21.72 -31.83 45.72
C GLY A 306 -20.51 -32.77 45.67
N LEU A 307 -20.07 -33.18 44.47
CA LEU A 307 -18.91 -34.05 44.30
C LEU A 307 -17.58 -33.28 44.46
N ARG A 308 -16.65 -33.80 45.25
CA ARG A 308 -15.29 -33.25 45.37
C ARG A 308 -14.35 -34.01 44.44
N VAL A 309 -13.85 -33.31 43.42
CA VAL A 309 -12.88 -33.87 42.47
C VAL A 309 -11.46 -33.51 42.93
N GLU A 310 -10.58 -34.50 42.95
CA GLU A 310 -9.14 -34.37 43.14
C GLU A 310 -8.46 -34.56 41.78
N TYR A 311 -7.72 -33.54 41.30
CA TYR A 311 -7.13 -33.52 39.97
C TYR A 311 -5.64 -33.85 40.02
N HIS A 312 -5.20 -34.80 39.20
CA HIS A 312 -3.79 -35.13 39.03
C HIS A 312 -3.46 -35.17 37.53
N PHE A 313 -2.71 -34.18 37.05
CA PHE A 313 -2.36 -34.05 35.64
C PHE A 313 -0.85 -34.06 35.46
N ALA A 314 -0.34 -34.87 34.53
CA ALA A 314 1.08 -34.87 34.21
C ALA A 314 1.35 -35.14 32.72
N ASN A 315 2.36 -34.44 32.18
CA ASN A 315 2.87 -34.63 30.82
C ASN A 315 1.83 -34.52 29.70
N LEU A 316 0.77 -33.72 29.85
CA LEU A 316 -0.26 -33.58 28.83
C LEU A 316 0.25 -32.87 27.57
N PRO A 317 -0.24 -33.22 26.36
CA PRO A 317 0.13 -32.53 25.12
C PRO A 317 -0.42 -31.09 25.09
N ASP A 318 0.32 -30.18 24.44
CA ASP A 318 -0.05 -28.77 24.32
C ASP A 318 -1.34 -28.57 23.52
N THR A 319 -1.58 -29.41 22.50
CA THR A 319 -2.74 -29.35 21.63
C THR A 319 -3.27 -30.74 21.32
N LEU A 320 -4.59 -30.87 21.22
CA LEU A 320 -5.31 -32.06 20.75
C LEU A 320 -6.33 -31.64 19.69
N PRO A 321 -6.72 -32.54 18.77
CA PRO A 321 -7.84 -32.28 17.88
C PRO A 321 -9.11 -31.93 18.67
N SER A 322 -9.86 -30.93 18.22
CA SER A 322 -11.03 -30.43 18.94
C SER A 322 -12.08 -31.51 19.24
N ASP A 323 -12.25 -32.47 18.33
CA ASP A 323 -13.20 -33.58 18.50
C ASP A 323 -12.76 -34.54 19.62
N VAL A 324 -11.44 -34.79 19.73
CA VAL A 324 -10.84 -35.63 20.79
C VAL A 324 -10.98 -34.95 22.15
N LEU A 325 -10.71 -33.64 22.21
CA LEU A 325 -10.89 -32.83 23.41
C LEU A 325 -12.34 -32.88 23.91
N HIS A 326 -13.28 -32.74 22.99
CA HIS A 326 -14.71 -32.81 23.29
C HIS A 326 -15.11 -34.22 23.76
N ALA A 327 -14.61 -35.28 23.13
CA ALA A 327 -14.86 -36.65 23.55
C ALA A 327 -14.37 -36.90 24.99
N PHE A 328 -13.15 -36.50 25.33
CA PHE A 328 -12.63 -36.61 26.70
C PHE A 328 -13.46 -35.82 27.71
N ARG A 329 -13.82 -34.57 27.40
CA ARG A 329 -14.67 -33.72 28.28
C ARG A 329 -16.01 -34.38 28.58
N HIS A 330 -16.71 -34.86 27.55
CA HIS A 330 -18.03 -35.45 27.69
C HIS A 330 -17.99 -36.81 28.39
N ALA A 331 -17.10 -37.69 27.97
CA ALA A 331 -16.95 -39.01 28.58
C ALA A 331 -16.56 -38.90 30.07
N THR A 332 -15.67 -37.97 30.41
CA THR A 332 -15.31 -37.67 31.80
C THR A 332 -16.48 -37.06 32.58
N GLY A 333 -17.21 -36.12 31.97
CA GLY A 333 -18.38 -35.50 32.60
C GLY A 333 -19.48 -36.51 32.93
N GLU A 334 -19.75 -37.46 32.03
CA GLU A 334 -20.71 -38.54 32.28
C GLU A 334 -20.22 -39.51 33.37
N ALA A 335 -18.93 -39.87 33.36
CA ALA A 335 -18.34 -40.70 34.41
C ALA A 335 -18.49 -40.03 35.79
N LEU A 336 -18.16 -38.74 35.91
CA LEU A 336 -18.32 -37.98 37.15
C LEU A 336 -19.78 -37.80 37.56
N ALA A 337 -20.70 -37.62 36.60
CA ALA A 337 -22.14 -37.58 36.86
C ALA A 337 -22.68 -38.93 37.36
N ASN A 338 -22.13 -40.05 36.90
CA ASN A 338 -22.46 -41.38 37.40
C ASN A 338 -21.97 -41.55 38.84
N VAL A 339 -20.76 -41.10 39.17
CA VAL A 339 -20.23 -41.10 40.55
C VAL A 339 -21.14 -40.27 41.46
N ALA A 340 -21.48 -39.04 41.06
CA ALA A 340 -22.34 -38.15 41.84
C ALA A 340 -23.73 -38.74 42.13
N ARG A 341 -24.28 -39.53 41.20
CA ARG A 341 -25.61 -40.16 41.34
C ARG A 341 -25.59 -41.46 42.12
N HIS A 342 -24.56 -42.29 41.95
CA HIS A 342 -24.61 -43.70 42.31
C HIS A 342 -23.56 -44.16 43.32
N ALA A 343 -22.41 -43.49 43.42
CA ALA A 343 -21.29 -44.01 44.21
C ALA A 343 -21.54 -43.97 45.73
N GLY A 344 -22.44 -43.10 46.22
CA GLY A 344 -22.60 -42.86 47.66
C GLY A 344 -21.37 -42.21 48.32
N SER A 345 -20.30 -41.93 47.56
CA SER A 345 -19.12 -41.19 47.97
C SER A 345 -19.18 -39.75 47.48
N SER A 346 -18.65 -38.82 48.28
CA SER A 346 -18.50 -37.40 47.92
C SER A 346 -17.12 -37.06 47.34
N ARG A 347 -16.25 -38.07 47.12
CA ARG A 347 -14.88 -37.88 46.64
C ARG A 347 -14.59 -38.77 45.44
N VAL A 348 -13.91 -38.19 44.46
CA VAL A 348 -13.46 -38.85 43.24
C VAL A 348 -12.10 -38.31 42.83
N ARG A 349 -11.25 -39.17 42.28
CA ARG A 349 -9.97 -38.78 41.71
C ARG A 349 -10.07 -38.77 40.19
N LEU A 350 -9.66 -37.67 39.58
CA LEU A 350 -9.54 -37.51 38.13
C LEU A 350 -8.05 -37.37 37.79
N THR A 351 -7.52 -38.37 37.11
CA THR A 351 -6.12 -38.40 36.68
C THR A 351 -6.04 -38.28 35.16
N ALA A 352 -5.15 -37.44 34.63
CA ALA A 352 -4.86 -37.40 33.20
C ALA A 352 -3.36 -37.42 32.95
N LEU A 353 -2.90 -38.38 32.16
CA LEU A 353 -1.50 -38.65 31.90
C LEU A 353 -1.29 -38.89 30.42
N ALA A 354 -0.21 -38.35 29.85
CA ALA A 354 0.28 -38.83 28.56
C ALA A 354 1.54 -39.67 28.75
N ASP A 355 1.51 -40.88 28.21
CA ASP A 355 2.65 -41.79 28.25
C ASP A 355 3.55 -41.51 27.04
N ARG A 356 4.74 -40.93 27.29
CA ARG A 356 5.68 -40.52 26.22
C ARG A 356 6.18 -41.67 25.33
N PRO A 357 6.44 -42.90 25.82
CA PRO A 357 6.89 -44.03 25.00
C PRO A 357 5.79 -44.63 24.12
N SER A 358 4.52 -44.61 24.56
CA SER A 358 3.40 -45.18 23.80
C SER A 358 2.54 -44.16 23.06
N ALA A 359 2.88 -42.87 23.17
CA ALA A 359 2.14 -41.74 22.63
C ALA A 359 0.64 -41.94 22.85
N ALA A 360 0.21 -42.05 24.11
CA ALA A 360 -1.20 -42.23 24.44
C ALA A 360 -1.61 -41.34 25.59
N VAL A 361 -2.76 -40.66 25.43
CA VAL A 361 -3.39 -39.89 26.49
C VAL A 361 -4.38 -40.79 27.21
N THR A 362 -4.25 -40.87 28.54
CA THR A 362 -5.12 -41.65 29.41
C THR A 362 -5.76 -40.74 30.45
N VAL A 363 -7.08 -40.81 30.58
CA VAL A 363 -7.86 -40.13 31.62
C VAL A 363 -8.56 -41.19 32.46
N ALA A 364 -8.37 -41.14 33.78
CA ALA A 364 -8.95 -42.09 34.72
C ALA A 364 -9.82 -41.38 35.76
N VAL A 365 -11.06 -41.84 35.92
CA VAL A 365 -11.99 -41.43 36.98
C VAL A 365 -12.11 -42.56 37.99
N VAL A 366 -11.73 -42.34 39.24
CA VAL A 366 -11.72 -43.36 40.30
C VAL A 366 -12.51 -42.89 41.52
N ASP A 367 -13.54 -43.64 41.90
CA ASP A 367 -14.28 -43.46 43.14
C ASP A 367 -14.14 -44.67 44.09
N GLN A 368 -14.35 -44.42 45.38
CA GLN A 368 -14.34 -45.44 46.45
C GLN A 368 -15.75 -45.69 46.99
N GLY A 369 -16.74 -45.67 46.09
CA GLY A 369 -18.15 -45.81 46.41
C GLY A 369 -18.61 -47.25 46.59
N THR A 370 -19.92 -47.45 46.53
CA THR A 370 -20.55 -48.78 46.70
C THR A 370 -20.22 -49.76 45.58
N GLY A 371 -19.71 -49.29 44.44
CA GLY A 371 -19.46 -50.10 43.24
C GLY A 371 -20.72 -50.82 42.73
N PHE A 372 -20.55 -51.63 41.69
CA PHE A 372 -21.59 -52.52 41.17
C PHE A 372 -20.96 -53.76 40.54
N ASP A 373 -21.76 -54.81 40.35
CA ASP A 373 -21.32 -56.00 39.61
C ASP A 373 -21.69 -55.83 38.12
N PRO A 374 -20.69 -55.75 37.22
CA PRO A 374 -20.91 -55.57 35.79
C PRO A 374 -21.64 -56.74 35.11
N GLU A 375 -21.60 -57.95 35.69
CA GLU A 375 -22.24 -59.14 35.11
C GLU A 375 -23.75 -59.19 35.40
N THR A 376 -24.17 -58.67 36.55
CA THR A 376 -25.57 -58.69 37.01
C THR A 376 -26.29 -57.36 36.82
N THR A 377 -25.56 -56.26 36.66
CA THR A 377 -26.11 -54.93 36.41
C THR A 377 -26.09 -54.64 34.92
N ALA A 378 -27.25 -54.55 34.28
CA ALA A 378 -27.32 -54.05 32.91
C ALA A 378 -26.72 -52.64 32.88
N LEU A 379 -25.57 -52.48 32.22
CA LEU A 379 -24.94 -51.18 32.00
C LEU A 379 -26.00 -50.27 31.38
N GLY A 380 -26.46 -49.27 32.13
CA GLY A 380 -27.47 -48.34 31.64
C GLY A 380 -26.98 -47.68 30.34
N TYR A 381 -27.93 -47.15 29.55
CA TYR A 381 -27.65 -46.43 28.31
C TYR A 381 -26.50 -45.40 28.43
N GLY A 382 -26.29 -44.83 29.61
CA GLY A 382 -25.23 -43.86 29.94
C GLY A 382 -23.80 -44.40 30.15
N ILE A 383 -23.50 -45.70 29.98
CA ILE A 383 -22.09 -46.20 30.01
C ILE A 383 -21.70 -46.80 28.66
N GLN A 384 -22.56 -47.64 28.08
CA GLN A 384 -22.29 -48.26 26.77
C GLN A 384 -22.41 -47.28 25.60
N GLN A 385 -23.40 -46.38 25.59
CA GLN A 385 -23.62 -45.48 24.44
C GLN A 385 -22.99 -44.09 24.59
N SER A 386 -22.75 -43.58 25.80
CA SER A 386 -22.26 -42.20 25.97
C SER A 386 -20.77 -42.09 26.29
N ILE A 387 -20.18 -43.06 26.99
CA ILE A 387 -18.73 -43.05 27.30
C ILE A 387 -17.97 -43.84 26.24
N THR A 388 -18.34 -45.11 26.06
CA THR A 388 -17.62 -46.01 25.14
C THR A 388 -17.77 -45.59 23.68
N ALA A 389 -18.99 -45.31 23.21
CA ALA A 389 -19.21 -44.92 21.82
C ALA A 389 -18.51 -43.60 21.46
N ARG A 390 -18.49 -42.63 22.38
CA ARG A 390 -17.82 -41.33 22.17
C ARG A 390 -16.30 -41.44 22.06
N MET A 391 -15.69 -42.31 22.87
CA MET A 391 -14.26 -42.57 22.74
C MET A 391 -13.96 -43.32 21.44
N VAL A 392 -14.80 -44.29 21.06
CA VAL A 392 -14.64 -45.04 19.80
C VAL A 392 -14.82 -44.14 18.57
N GLU A 393 -15.75 -43.18 18.59
CA GLU A 393 -15.97 -42.19 17.52
C GLU A 393 -14.70 -41.41 17.16
N VAL A 394 -13.82 -41.17 18.14
CA VAL A 394 -12.55 -40.46 17.95
C VAL A 394 -11.33 -41.39 17.81
N GLY A 395 -11.56 -42.70 17.67
CA GLY A 395 -10.49 -43.70 17.56
C GLY A 395 -9.82 -44.07 18.89
N GLY A 396 -10.43 -43.71 20.02
CA GLY A 396 -10.01 -44.09 21.37
C GLY A 396 -10.76 -45.32 21.90
N ALA A 397 -10.52 -45.61 23.17
CA ALA A 397 -11.15 -46.71 23.91
C ALA A 397 -11.59 -46.25 25.30
N ALA A 398 -12.59 -46.92 25.86
CA ALA A 398 -13.00 -46.75 27.25
C ALA A 398 -13.14 -48.12 27.91
N SER A 399 -12.75 -48.22 29.18
CA SER A 399 -12.99 -49.39 30.03
C SER A 399 -13.54 -48.98 31.37
N VAL A 400 -14.43 -49.82 31.92
CA VAL A 400 -15.06 -49.62 33.23
C VAL A 400 -14.79 -50.86 34.05
N ASP A 401 -14.19 -50.66 35.21
CA ASP A 401 -13.90 -51.69 36.20
C ASP A 401 -14.63 -51.34 37.50
N SER A 402 -15.46 -52.24 38.01
CA SER A 402 -16.24 -52.03 39.24
C SER A 402 -16.50 -53.35 39.94
N HIS A 403 -16.43 -53.31 41.26
CA HIS A 403 -16.82 -54.42 42.13
C HIS A 403 -17.68 -53.91 43.28
N PRO A 404 -18.74 -54.65 43.68
CA PRO A 404 -19.56 -54.28 44.83
C PRO A 404 -18.70 -54.10 46.09
N GLY A 405 -18.75 -52.91 46.68
CA GLY A 405 -18.02 -52.51 47.88
C GLY A 405 -16.61 -51.95 47.64
N GLU A 406 -16.07 -52.00 46.42
CA GLU A 406 -14.71 -51.55 46.11
C GLU A 406 -14.66 -50.24 45.28
N GLY A 407 -15.80 -49.79 44.75
CA GLY A 407 -15.93 -48.56 43.96
C GLY A 407 -15.96 -48.79 42.46
N THR A 408 -15.69 -47.73 41.68
CA THR A 408 -15.66 -47.77 40.21
C THR A 408 -14.44 -47.03 39.68
N ARG A 409 -13.83 -47.59 38.64
CA ARG A 409 -12.76 -47.01 37.84
C ARG A 409 -13.18 -46.95 36.37
N VAL A 410 -13.15 -45.76 35.79
CA VAL A 410 -13.37 -45.54 34.35
C VAL A 410 -12.08 -45.04 33.73
N ASP A 411 -11.50 -45.80 32.81
CA ASP A 411 -10.32 -45.40 32.05
C ASP A 411 -10.72 -45.06 30.61
N LEU A 412 -10.29 -43.89 30.15
CA LEU A 412 -10.46 -43.38 28.78
C LEU A 412 -9.08 -43.26 28.16
N ARG A 413 -8.89 -43.82 26.97
CA ARG A 413 -7.59 -43.82 26.29
C ARG A 413 -7.72 -43.36 24.85
N TRP A 414 -6.78 -42.55 24.39
CA TRP A 414 -6.66 -42.17 22.99
C TRP A 414 -5.20 -42.26 22.53
N PRO A 415 -4.90 -42.93 21.41
CA PRO A 415 -3.57 -42.93 20.81
C PRO A 415 -3.28 -41.54 20.23
N ALA A 416 -2.22 -40.89 20.72
CA ALA A 416 -1.78 -39.54 20.41
C ALA A 416 -0.69 -39.47 19.34
#